data_AF-A0A8S9P466-F1
#
_entry.id   AF-A0A8S9P466-F1
#
_cell.length_a   1.000
_cell.length_b   1.000
_cell.length_c   1.000
_cell.angle_alpha   90.00
_cell.angle_beta   90.00
_cell.angle_gamma   90.00
#
_symmetry.space_group_name_H-M   'P 1'
#
loop_
_entity.id
_entity.type
_entity.pdbx_description
1 polymer ?
#
loop_
_entity_poly.entity_id
_entity_poly.type
_entity_poly.pdbx_seq_one_letter_code
_entity_poly.pdbx_strand_id
1 'polypeptide(L)' 'MVLKLGLLCSQSDPENRPTMRQVLHYLRGDVMLPNLSPSDLRGSERLLGIPEVGFSESSLSTCGSSVTNSLLSVGR' A
#
# COMPACT_ATOMS: atom_id res chain seq x y z
N MET A 1 6.97 9.92 -13.05
CA MET A 1 7.75 8.90 -12.33
C MET A 1 7.32 8.69 -10.88
N VAL A 2 6.84 9.71 -10.16
CA VAL A 2 6.46 9.60 -8.73
C VAL A 2 5.27 8.69 -8.44
N LEU A 3 4.29 8.55 -9.35
CA LEU A 3 3.14 7.66 -9.13
C LEU A 3 3.55 6.19 -8.94
N LYS A 4 4.50 5.72 -9.76
CA LYS A 4 5.01 4.35 -9.68
C LYS A 4 5.76 4.10 -8.37
N LEU A 5 6.54 5.09 -7.91
CA LEU A 5 7.22 5.02 -6.62
C LEU A 5 6.22 5.08 -5.45
N GLY A 6 5.20 5.92 -5.53
CA GLY A 6 4.12 5.99 -4.54
C GLY A 6 3.41 4.64 -4.38
N LEU A 7 3.10 3.96 -5.49
CA LEU A 7 2.54 2.61 -5.47
C LEU A 7 3.45 1.61 -4.76
N LEU A 8 4.77 1.65 -5.02
CA LEU A 8 5.75 0.80 -4.32
C LEU A 8 5.79 1.04 -2.81
N CYS A 9 5.73 2.30 -2.38
CA CYS A 9 5.75 2.67 -0.96
C CYS A 9 4.48 2.25 -0.21
N SER A 10 3.37 2.04 -0.93
CA SER A 10 2.06 1.68 -0.38
C SER A 10 1.74 0.18 -0.46
N GLN A 11 2.67 -0.68 -0.87
CA GLN A 11 2.42 -2.13 -0.94
C GLN A 11 1.99 -2.72 0.40
N SER A 12 1.05 -3.67 0.38
CA SER A 12 0.55 -4.33 1.59
C SER A 12 1.65 -5.04 2.36
N ASP A 13 2.54 -5.71 1.64
CA ASP A 13 3.66 -6.44 2.23
C ASP A 13 4.82 -5.48 2.53
N PRO A 14 5.25 -5.36 3.79
CA PRO A 14 6.30 -4.42 4.18
C PRO A 14 7.65 -4.74 3.53
N GLU A 15 7.92 -6.01 3.26
CA GLU A 15 9.17 -6.49 2.64
C GLU A 15 9.32 -6.01 1.19
N ASN A 16 8.21 -5.75 0.49
CA ASN A 16 8.25 -5.24 -0.88
C ASN A 16 8.38 -3.71 -0.95
N ARG A 17 8.23 -3.01 0.18
CA ARG A 17 8.38 -1.55 0.22
C ARG A 17 9.86 -1.19 0.12
N PRO A 18 10.23 -0.21 -0.71
CA PRO A 18 11.60 0.24 -0.78
C PRO A 18 12.02 0.92 0.53
N THR A 19 13.30 0.76 0.89
CA THR A 19 13.88 1.54 2.00
C THR A 19 13.89 3.02 1.67
N MET A 20 13.86 3.89 2.68
CA MET A 20 13.93 5.34 2.44
C MET A 20 15.19 5.78 1.69
N ARG A 21 16.31 5.05 1.83
CA ARG A 21 17.52 5.31 1.04
C ARG A 21 17.29 5.06 -0.45
N GLN A 22 16.62 3.97 -0.81
CA GLN A 22 16.26 3.66 -2.19
C GLN A 22 15.25 4.68 -2.74
N VAL A 23 14.25 5.07 -1.95
CA VAL A 23 13.27 6.11 -2.33
C VAL A 23 13.98 7.41 -2.75
N LEU A 24 14.98 7.85 -1.98
CA LEU A 24 15.74 9.05 -2.32
C LEU A 24 16.53 8.91 -3.63
N HIS A 25 17.16 7.76 -3.88
CA HIS A 25 17.85 7.51 -5.14
C HIS A 25 16.90 7.51 -6.34
N TYR A 26 15.71 6.94 -6.21
CA TYR A 26 14.68 6.98 -7.25
C TYR A 26 14.18 8.41 -7.51
N LEU A 27 14.02 9.22 -6.46
CA LEU A 27 13.59 10.62 -6.58
C LEU A 27 14.67 11.51 -7.20
N ARG A 28 15.95 11.23 -6.92
CA ARG A 28 17.09 11.93 -7.54
C ARG A 28 17.31 11.53 -8.99
N GLY A 29 16.79 10.37 -9.40
CA GLY A 29 17.03 9.79 -10.71
C GLY A 29 18.36 9.04 -10.82
N ASP A 30 19.02 8.77 -9.69
CA ASP A 30 20.30 8.03 -9.64
C ASP A 30 20.11 6.55 -10.05
N VAL A 31 18.91 6.02 -9.84
CA VAL A 31 18.56 4.61 -10.10
C VAL A 31 17.20 4.54 -10.78
N MET A 32 17.05 3.61 -11.73
CA MET A 32 15.78 3.31 -12.38
C MET A 32 14.83 2.58 -11.43
N LEU A 33 13.56 2.98 -11.45
CA LEU A 33 12.51 2.29 -10.70
C LEU A 33 12.31 0.87 -11.25
N PRO A 34 12.11 -0.14 -10.38
CA PRO A 34 11.81 -1.50 -10.82
C PRO A 34 10.51 -1.54 -11.62
N ASN A 35 10.35 -2.57 -12.45
CA ASN A 35 9.12 -2.75 -13.18
C ASN A 35 8.04 -3.33 -12.26
N LEU A 36 6.87 -2.69 -12.24
CA LEU A 36 5.75 -3.12 -11.42
C LEU A 36 4.84 -3.97 -12.29
N SER A 37 4.64 -5.22 -11.93
CA SER A 37 3.60 -6.05 -12.51
C SER A 37 2.28 -5.85 -11.76
N PRO A 38 1.13 -6.10 -12.40
CA PRO A 38 -0.17 -6.06 -11.71
C PRO A 38 -0.23 -7.01 -10.51
N SER A 39 0.53 -8.10 -10.55
CA SER A 39 0.65 -9.08 -9.47
C SER A 39 1.33 -8.51 -8.23
N ASP A 40 2.28 -7.58 -8.38
CA ASP A 40 2.96 -6.90 -7.26
C ASP A 40 2.05 -5.88 -6.55
N LEU A 41 0.98 -5.46 -7.24
CA LEU A 41 -0.03 -4.53 -6.71
C LEU A 41 -1.25 -5.26 -6.16
N ARG A 42 -1.29 -6.59 -6.27
CA ARG A 42 -2.38 -7.41 -5.76
C ARG A 42 -2.24 -7.57 -4.24
N GLY A 43 -2.46 -6.47 -3.54
CA GLY A 43 -2.56 -6.46 -2.09
C GLY A 43 -3.77 -7.28 -1.67
N SER A 44 -3.51 -8.47 -1.12
CA SER A 44 -4.44 -9.35 -0.42
C SER A 44 -5.92 -9.18 -0.82
N GLU A 45 -6.30 -9.77 -1.96
CA GLU A 45 -7.70 -10.04 -2.28
C GLU A 45 -8.30 -11.08 -1.30
N ARG A 46 -8.29 -10.78 -0.01
CA ARG A 46 -9.01 -11.59 0.97
C ARG A 46 -10.41 -11.02 1.13
N LEU A 47 -11.27 -11.51 0.25
CA LEU A 47 -12.71 -11.67 0.45
C LEU A 47 -13.49 -10.36 0.68
N LEU A 48 -13.92 -9.73 -0.41
CA LEU A 48 -15.16 -8.96 -0.38
C LEU A 48 -16.00 -9.43 -1.56
N GLY A 49 -16.96 -10.30 -1.26
CA GLY A 49 -17.87 -10.87 -2.24
C GLY A 49 -18.78 -9.80 -2.82
N ILE A 50 -18.37 -9.22 -3.96
CA ILE A 50 -19.21 -8.37 -4.80
C ILE A 50 -19.00 -8.85 -6.24
N PRO A 51 -20.06 -9.23 -6.97
CA PRO A 51 -19.94 -9.74 -8.33
C PRO A 51 -19.60 -8.61 -9.32
N GLU A 52 -18.69 -8.93 -10.24
CA GLU A 52 -18.60 -8.45 -11.63
C GLU A 52 -19.45 -7.21 -11.97
N VAL A 53 -18.87 -6.01 -11.83
CA VAL A 53 -19.32 -4.83 -12.58
C VAL A 53 -18.11 -4.03 -13.06
N GLY A 54 -18.10 -3.75 -14.36
CA GLY A 54 -16.95 -3.21 -15.09
C GLY A 54 -16.66 -1.73 -14.83
N PHE A 55 -15.48 -1.34 -15.30
CA PHE A 55 -14.98 0.01 -15.61
C PHE A 55 -15.57 1.17 -14.77
N SER A 56 -14.80 1.66 -13.78
CA SER A 56 -14.41 3.09 -13.65
C SER A 56 -13.82 3.42 -12.28
N GLU A 57 -12.86 4.35 -12.33
CA GLU A 57 -12.43 5.30 -11.28
C GLU A 57 -11.93 4.71 -9.96
N SER A 58 -10.62 4.82 -9.72
CA SER A 58 -9.96 4.43 -8.47
C SER A 58 -10.52 5.25 -7.30
N SER A 59 -11.53 4.68 -6.64
CA SER A 59 -12.20 5.18 -5.46
C SER A 59 -11.18 5.49 -4.36
N LEU A 60 -11.14 6.75 -3.95
CA LEU A 60 -10.45 7.25 -2.77
C LEU A 60 -11.07 6.56 -1.54
N SER A 61 -10.48 5.45 -1.10
CA SER A 61 -10.99 4.71 0.05
C SER A 61 -10.58 5.42 1.33
N THR A 62 -11.52 6.18 1.87
CA THR A 62 -11.57 6.76 3.21
C THR A 62 -10.95 5.83 4.25
N CYS A 63 -9.96 6.37 4.97
CA CYS A 63 -9.31 5.76 6.12
C CYS A 63 -10.35 5.33 7.16
N GLY A 64 -10.55 4.02 7.32
CA GLY A 64 -11.29 3.45 8.43
C GLY A 64 -10.43 3.50 9.69
N SER A 65 -10.64 4.51 10.52
CA SER A 65 -10.05 4.57 11.87
C SER A 65 -10.61 3.43 12.72
N SER A 66 -9.77 2.45 13.06
CA SER A 66 -10.10 1.46 14.10
C SER A 66 -9.65 2.00 15.45
N VAL A 67 -10.60 2.36 16.32
CA VAL A 67 -10.31 2.67 17.73
C VAL A 67 -10.41 1.36 18.50
N THR A 68 -9.29 0.66 18.70
CA THR A 68 -9.25 -0.41 19.70
C THR A 68 -8.90 0.22 21.04
N ASN A 69 -9.91 0.43 21.88
CA ASN A 69 -9.72 0.85 23.26
C ASN A 69 -8.95 -0.27 23.97
N SER A 70 -7.67 -0.07 24.25
CA SER A 70 -6.87 -1.03 25.02
C SER A 70 -7.30 -0.96 26.49
N LEU A 71 -8.09 -1.94 26.93
CA LEU A 71 -8.33 -2.21 28.35
C LEU A 71 -7.06 -2.86 28.93
N LEU A 72 -6.15 -2.06 29.48
CA LEU A 72 -5.20 -2.56 30.45
C LEU A 72 -5.71 -2.23 31.85
N SER A 73 -6.41 -3.21 32.40
CA SER A 73 -6.66 -3.38 33.83
C SER A 73 -5.31 -3.44 34.56
N VAL A 74 -4.82 -2.28 35.02
CA VAL A 74 -3.83 -2.23 36.09
C VAL A 74 -4.58 -2.46 37.39
N GLY A 75 -4.55 -3.73 37.82
CA GLY A 75 -4.95 -4.15 39.14
C GLY A 75 -3.74 -4.18 40.06
N ARG A 76 -3.96 -3.64 41.28
CA ARG A 76 -3.14 -3.59 42.50
C ARG A 76 -2.32 -2.32 42.68
#